data_AF-A0A6M4X3B9-F1
#
_entry.id   AF-A0A6M4X3B9-F1
#
_cell.length_a   1.000
_cell.length_b   1.000
_cell.length_c   1.000
_cell.angle_alpha   90.00
_cell.angle_beta   90.00
_cell.angle_gamma   90.00
#
_symmetry.space_group_name_H-M   'P 1'
#
loop_
_entity.id
_entity.type
_entity.pdbx_description
1 polymer ?
#
loop_
_entity_poly.entity_id
_entity_poly.type
_entity_poly.pdbx_seq_one_letter_code
_entity_poly.pdbx_strand_id
1 'polypeptide(L)'
;MRWALVMAFTTVCRGDLATAQRLWRKAAGTLPPRPDAGTKPEFITTPDQLLNAMRRIHTDCGEPTLRELRQRAEKAALGDLLAPSTSSDILGGKRLPHPAYLTAFLQACAQPEHTWPAWQAALQRAKQHSRAQYAAWR
;
A
#
# COMPACT_ATOMS: atom_id res chain seq x y z
N MET A 1 9.81 7.26 11.52
CA MET A 1 10.98 6.42 11.15
C MET A 1 10.50 5.42 10.06
N ARG A 2 11.26 5.17 8.99
CA ARG A 2 10.78 4.44 7.78
C ARG A 2 11.12 2.95 7.82
N TRP A 3 10.23 2.07 7.35
CA TRP A 3 10.54 0.63 7.20
C TRP A 3 11.77 0.41 6.31
N ALA A 4 11.92 1.20 5.24
CA ALA A 4 13.10 1.16 4.39
C ALA A 4 14.42 1.35 5.18
N LEU A 5 14.42 2.23 6.19
CA LEU A 5 15.59 2.45 7.04
C LEU A 5 15.87 1.23 7.93
N VAL A 6 14.84 0.66 8.53
CA VAL A 6 14.96 -0.55 9.38
C VAL A 6 15.41 -1.74 8.56
N MET A 7 14.85 -1.92 7.37
CA MET A 7 15.26 -2.96 6.42
C MET A 7 16.73 -2.78 6.03
N ALA A 8 17.15 -1.58 5.61
CA ALA A 8 18.54 -1.30 5.24
C ALA A 8 19.50 -1.57 6.41
N PHE A 9 19.18 -1.08 7.61
CA PHE A 9 19.96 -1.32 8.82
C PHE A 9 20.07 -2.81 9.14
N THR A 10 18.94 -3.52 9.14
CA THR A 10 18.91 -4.97 9.43
C THR A 10 19.74 -5.75 8.40
N THR A 11 19.68 -5.39 7.12
CA THR A 11 20.49 -6.01 6.07
C THR A 11 21.98 -5.78 6.29
N VAL A 12 22.41 -4.55 6.60
CA VAL A 12 23.82 -4.23 6.88
C VAL A 12 24.33 -4.99 8.11
N CYS A 13 23.49 -5.08 9.15
CA CYS A 13 23.82 -5.82 10.37
C CYS A 13 23.63 -7.35 10.22
N ARG A 14 23.24 -7.86 9.04
CA ARG A 14 22.93 -9.27 8.78
C ARG A 14 21.90 -9.86 9.75
N GLY A 15 20.96 -9.03 10.21
CA GLY A 15 19.86 -9.44 11.09
C GLY A 15 18.73 -10.15 10.34
N ASP A 16 17.82 -10.76 11.10
CA ASP A 16 16.62 -11.40 10.56
C ASP A 16 15.57 -10.35 10.18
N LEU A 17 15.39 -10.13 8.88
CA LEU A 17 14.41 -9.21 8.31
C LEU A 17 12.96 -9.57 8.68
N ALA A 18 12.61 -10.85 8.80
CA ALA A 18 11.26 -11.27 9.13
C ALA A 18 10.94 -10.94 10.59
N THR A 19 11.88 -11.19 11.50
CA THR A 19 11.75 -10.80 12.90
C THR A 19 11.75 -9.29 13.07
N ALA A 20 12.64 -8.56 12.38
CA ALA A 20 12.65 -7.10 12.38
C ALA A 20 11.31 -6.52 11.87
N GLN A 21 10.74 -7.09 10.81
CA GLN A 21 9.44 -6.67 10.27
C GLN A 21 8.30 -6.93 11.26
N ARG A 22 8.30 -8.09 11.93
CA ARG A 22 7.29 -8.43 12.95
C ARG A 22 7.36 -7.47 14.14
N LEU A 23 8.55 -7.20 14.65
CA LEU A 23 8.77 -6.25 15.74
C LEU A 23 8.40 -4.83 15.32
N TRP A 24 8.76 -4.43 14.11
CA TRP A 24 8.41 -3.13 13.54
C TRP A 24 6.89 -2.95 13.42
N ARG A 25 6.15 -3.94 12.91
CA ARG A 25 4.68 -3.91 12.86
C ARG A 25 4.06 -3.77 14.25
N LYS A 26 4.59 -4.49 15.24
CA LYS A 26 4.13 -4.43 16.63
C LYS A 26 4.35 -3.05 17.26
N ALA A 27 5.50 -2.42 16.99
CA ALA A 27 5.82 -1.07 17.48
C ALA A 27 5.16 0.06 16.68
N ALA A 28 4.96 -0.11 15.38
CA ALA A 28 4.30 0.88 14.53
C ALA A 28 2.85 1.13 14.92
N GLY A 29 2.19 0.15 15.55
CA GLY A 29 0.86 0.32 16.14
C GLY A 29 0.84 1.17 17.42
N THR A 30 1.98 1.39 18.08
CA THR A 30 2.08 2.19 19.32
C THR A 30 2.70 3.57 19.09
N LEU A 31 3.38 3.78 17.96
CA LEU A 31 3.93 5.07 17.58
C LEU A 31 2.82 6.02 17.13
N PRO A 32 2.88 7.31 17.48
CA PRO A 32 1.95 8.28 16.94
C PRO A 32 2.05 8.30 15.41
N PRO A 33 0.91 8.49 14.71
CA PRO A 33 0.89 8.58 13.26
C PRO A 33 1.85 9.70 12.84
N ARG A 34 2.69 9.38 11.84
CA ARG A 34 3.73 10.29 11.40
C ARG A 34 3.10 11.56 10.79
N PRO A 35 3.58 12.78 11.11
CA PRO A 35 3.04 14.03 10.56
C PRO A 35 3.11 14.10 9.02
N ASP A 36 4.12 13.44 8.46
CA ASP A 36 4.47 13.33 7.04
C ASP A 36 4.09 11.96 6.44
N ALA A 37 3.23 11.18 7.10
CA ALA A 37 2.54 10.06 6.46
C ALA A 37 1.64 10.61 5.34
N GLY A 38 2.09 10.39 4.10
CA GLY A 38 1.46 10.89 2.89
C GLY A 38 -0.06 10.71 2.85
N THR A 39 -0.71 11.70 2.25
CA THR A 39 -2.12 11.75 1.85
C THR A 39 -3.06 10.94 2.74
N LYS A 40 -3.63 11.60 3.77
CA LYS A 40 -4.62 10.93 4.61
C LYS A 40 -5.76 10.39 3.73
N PRO A 41 -6.13 9.11 3.87
CA PRO A 41 -7.10 8.48 2.98
C PRO A 41 -8.46 9.19 3.00
N GLU A 42 -8.85 9.86 4.09
CA GLU A 42 -10.06 10.68 4.14
C GLU A 42 -10.15 11.77 3.05
N PHE A 43 -9.02 12.33 2.59
CA PHE A 43 -9.00 13.40 1.59
C PHE A 43 -8.93 12.91 0.14
N ILE A 44 -8.75 11.59 -0.06
CA ILE A 44 -8.68 11.00 -1.39
C ILE A 44 -10.09 10.86 -1.95
N THR A 45 -10.38 11.58 -3.03
CA THR A 45 -11.69 11.59 -3.70
C THR A 45 -11.61 11.19 -5.18
N THR A 46 -10.46 11.33 -5.83
CA THR A 46 -10.28 11.03 -7.26
C THR A 46 -9.41 9.79 -7.51
N PRO A 47 -9.54 9.14 -8.69
CA PRO A 47 -8.66 8.05 -9.12
C PRO A 47 -7.17 8.39 -9.04
N ASP A 48 -6.75 9.53 -9.58
CA ASP A 48 -5.35 9.94 -9.61
C ASP A 48 -4.78 10.16 -8.21
N GLN A 49 -5.55 10.76 -7.31
CA GLN A 49 -5.15 10.95 -5.91
C GLN A 49 -4.91 9.60 -5.23
N LEU A 50 -5.79 8.61 -5.45
CA LEU A 50 -5.63 7.28 -4.89
C LEU A 50 -4.36 6.60 -5.41
N LEU A 51 -4.16 6.61 -6.72
CA LEU A 51 -3.02 5.94 -7.35
C LEU A 51 -1.69 6.60 -6.96
N ASN A 52 -1.65 7.92 -6.87
CA ASN A 52 -0.49 8.65 -6.37
C ASN A 52 -0.20 8.33 -4.90
N ALA A 53 -1.23 8.20 -4.07
CA ALA A 53 -1.07 7.80 -2.68
C ALA A 53 -0.55 6.34 -2.56
N MET A 54 -1.02 5.42 -3.41
CA MET A 54 -0.49 4.05 -3.48
C MET A 54 0.98 4.00 -3.92
N ARG A 55 1.37 4.78 -4.94
CA ARG A 55 2.78 4.94 -5.34
C ARG A 55 3.62 5.47 -4.20
N ARG A 56 3.10 6.44 -3.44
CA ARG A 56 3.81 6.98 -2.28
C ARG A 56 4.03 5.93 -1.20
N ILE A 57 3.01 5.12 -0.87
CA ILE A 57 3.15 3.98 0.04
C ILE A 57 4.21 3.00 -0.47
N HIS A 58 4.22 2.72 -1.77
CA HIS A 58 5.19 1.83 -2.41
C HIS A 58 6.63 2.35 -2.24
N THR A 59 6.87 3.64 -2.51
CA THR A 59 8.16 4.29 -2.26
C THR A 59 8.54 4.30 -0.77
N ASP A 60 7.58 4.58 0.12
CA ASP A 60 7.83 4.66 1.56
C ASP A 60 8.15 3.30 2.19
N CYS A 61 7.66 2.21 1.60
CA CYS A 61 7.97 0.84 2.02
C CYS A 61 9.25 0.27 1.38
N GLY A 62 10.04 1.11 0.71
CA GLY A 62 11.34 0.78 0.13
C GLY A 62 11.27 0.37 -1.35
N GLU A 63 10.19 0.70 -2.04
CA GLU A 63 9.99 0.45 -3.47
C GLU A 63 10.28 -1.01 -3.88
N PRO A 64 9.68 -2.00 -3.21
CA PRO A 64 9.92 -3.40 -3.53
C PRO A 64 9.56 -3.68 -4.99
N THR A 65 10.38 -4.46 -5.67
CA THR A 65 10.09 -4.96 -7.01
C THR A 65 8.76 -5.73 -7.00
N LEU A 66 8.10 -5.83 -8.17
CA LEU A 66 6.84 -6.56 -8.28
C LEU A 66 6.97 -8.04 -7.86
N ARG A 67 8.16 -8.62 -8.05
CA ARG A 67 8.50 -9.97 -7.57
C ARG A 67 8.56 -10.02 -6.05
N GLU A 68 9.22 -9.07 -5.39
CA GLU A 68 9.27 -9.00 -3.93
C GLU A 68 7.89 -8.72 -3.33
N LEU A 69 7.07 -7.90 -3.99
CA LEU A 69 5.69 -7.64 -3.58
C LEU A 69 4.86 -8.93 -3.60
N ARG A 70 4.98 -9.74 -4.66
CA ARG A 70 4.36 -11.08 -4.74
C ARG A 70 4.86 -11.99 -3.61
N GLN A 71 6.18 -12.08 -3.41
CA GLN A 71 6.75 -12.89 -2.33
C GLN A 71 6.26 -12.45 -0.94
N ARG A 72 6.07 -11.15 -0.71
CA ARG A 72 5.48 -10.62 0.52
C ARG A 72 4.01 -11.06 0.68
N ALA A 73 3.26 -11.14 -0.43
CA ALA A 73 1.89 -11.63 -0.44
C ALA A 73 1.81 -13.12 -0.09
N GLU A 74 2.66 -13.94 -0.71
CA GLU A 74 2.76 -15.38 -0.47
C GLU A 74 3.08 -15.66 1.01
N LYS A 75 4.09 -14.98 1.57
CA LYS A 75 4.46 -15.09 2.99
C LYS A 75 3.34 -14.68 3.95
N ALA A 76 2.45 -13.82 3.51
CA ALA A 76 1.32 -13.32 4.30
C ALA A 76 0.03 -14.14 4.08
N ALA A 77 0.11 -15.26 3.35
CA ALA A 77 -1.04 -16.09 2.97
C ALA A 77 -2.13 -15.30 2.20
N LEU A 78 -1.73 -14.27 1.45
CA LEU A 78 -2.62 -13.45 0.61
C LEU A 78 -2.83 -14.03 -0.79
N GLY A 79 -2.17 -15.16 -1.11
CA GLY A 79 -2.25 -15.83 -2.41
C GLY A 79 -1.77 -14.95 -3.56
N ASP A 80 -2.37 -15.15 -4.75
CA ASP A 80 -2.02 -14.44 -5.98
C ASP A 80 -2.64 -13.03 -6.10
N LEU A 81 -3.15 -12.46 -5.00
CA LEU A 81 -3.75 -11.12 -5.00
C LEU A 81 -2.77 -10.04 -5.49
N LEU A 82 -1.46 -10.20 -5.28
CA LEU A 82 -0.43 -9.28 -5.77
C LEU A 82 0.33 -9.83 -6.99
N ALA A 83 -0.42 -10.29 -7.99
CA ALA A 83 0.17 -10.66 -9.28
C ALA A 83 1.00 -9.51 -9.88
N PRO A 84 2.19 -9.78 -10.47
CA PRO A 84 3.06 -8.73 -11.02
C PRO A 84 2.41 -7.89 -12.11
N SER A 85 1.69 -8.52 -13.04
CA SER A 85 0.99 -7.82 -14.13
C SER A 85 -0.05 -6.83 -13.60
N THR A 86 -0.89 -7.29 -12.67
CA THR A 86 -1.90 -6.45 -12.02
C THR A 86 -1.27 -5.30 -11.25
N SER A 87 -0.17 -5.56 -10.53
CA SER A 87 0.53 -4.53 -9.77
C SER A 87 1.16 -3.48 -10.67
N SER A 88 1.73 -3.91 -11.80
CA SER A 88 2.24 -3.01 -12.84
C SER A 88 1.14 -2.12 -13.42
N ASP A 89 -0.03 -2.69 -13.78
CA ASP A 89 -1.13 -1.92 -14.35
C ASP A 89 -1.74 -0.92 -13.37
N ILE A 90 -1.88 -1.31 -12.10
CA ILE A 90 -2.43 -0.43 -11.05
C ILE A 90 -1.44 0.68 -10.71
N LEU A 91 -0.18 0.34 -10.40
CA LEU A 91 0.82 1.36 -10.06
C LEU A 91 1.18 2.23 -11.28
N GLY A 92 1.07 1.69 -12.50
CA GLY A 92 1.15 2.46 -13.75
C GLY A 92 -0.07 3.34 -14.03
N GLY A 93 -1.16 3.15 -13.29
CA GLY A 93 -2.39 3.96 -13.39
C GLY A 93 -3.31 3.59 -14.56
N LYS A 94 -3.10 2.43 -15.19
CA LYS A 94 -3.97 1.93 -16.27
C LYS A 94 -5.35 1.51 -15.76
N ARG A 95 -5.45 1.15 -14.47
CA ARG A 95 -6.71 0.74 -13.83
C ARG A 95 -6.71 0.99 -12.34
N LEU A 96 -7.92 1.10 -11.76
CA LEU A 96 -8.12 1.14 -10.32
C LEU A 96 -8.01 -0.25 -9.67
N PRO A 97 -7.54 -0.34 -8.41
CA PRO A 97 -7.45 -1.62 -7.71
C PRO A 97 -8.84 -2.18 -7.32
N HIS A 98 -8.91 -3.49 -7.19
CA HIS A 98 -10.01 -4.15 -6.48
C HIS A 98 -9.79 -4.03 -4.94
N PRO A 99 -10.85 -3.99 -4.10
CA PRO A 99 -10.69 -3.90 -2.65
C PRO A 99 -9.77 -4.95 -2.02
N ALA A 100 -9.84 -6.20 -2.51
CA ALA A 100 -8.96 -7.28 -2.06
C ALA A 100 -7.48 -7.00 -2.40
N TYR A 101 -7.21 -6.52 -3.62
CA TYR A 101 -5.85 -6.10 -4.02
C TYR A 101 -5.33 -4.98 -3.12
N LEU A 102 -6.15 -3.95 -2.88
CA LEU A 102 -5.75 -2.80 -2.06
C LEU A 102 -5.38 -3.25 -0.65
N THR A 103 -6.18 -4.11 -0.04
CA THR A 103 -5.91 -4.63 1.32
C THR A 103 -4.63 -5.44 1.36
N ALA A 104 -4.43 -6.35 0.39
CA ALA A 104 -3.20 -7.13 0.26
C ALA A 104 -1.96 -6.23 0.08
N PHE A 105 -2.09 -5.18 -0.75
CA PHE A 105 -1.03 -4.21 -0.99
C PHE A 105 -0.65 -3.44 0.28
N LEU A 106 -1.64 -2.96 1.04
CA LEU A 106 -1.43 -2.26 2.31
C LEU A 106 -0.72 -3.16 3.33
N GLN A 107 -1.12 -4.42 3.43
CA GLN A 107 -0.49 -5.40 4.31
C GLN A 107 0.95 -5.71 3.88
N ALA A 108 1.21 -5.90 2.59
CA ALA A 108 2.54 -6.14 2.03
C ALA A 108 3.49 -4.95 2.22
N CYS A 109 2.94 -3.72 2.23
CA CYS A 109 3.66 -2.49 2.55
C CYS A 109 3.69 -2.17 4.05
N ALA A 110 3.16 -3.06 4.90
CA ALA A 110 3.08 -2.93 6.35
C ALA A 110 2.40 -1.63 6.83
N GLN A 111 1.35 -1.20 6.13
CA GLN A 111 0.48 -0.10 6.59
C GLN A 111 -0.36 -0.53 7.79
N PRO A 112 -0.60 0.35 8.78
CA PRO A 112 -1.34 0.01 9.99
C PRO A 112 -2.77 -0.47 9.69
N GLU A 113 -3.18 -1.60 10.28
CA GLU A 113 -4.48 -2.24 9.98
C GLU A 113 -5.69 -1.34 10.27
N HIS A 114 -5.60 -0.52 11.32
CA HIS A 114 -6.65 0.45 11.66
C HIS A 114 -6.92 1.51 10.57
N THR A 115 -5.99 1.71 9.63
CA THR A 115 -6.16 2.65 8.51
C THR A 115 -6.89 2.02 7.32
N TRP A 116 -6.96 0.69 7.23
CA TRP A 116 -7.46 -0.01 6.04
C TRP A 116 -8.92 0.33 5.68
N PRO A 117 -9.86 0.49 6.64
CA PRO A 117 -11.22 0.91 6.30
C PRO A 117 -11.27 2.29 5.61
N ALA A 118 -10.41 3.23 6.04
CA ALA A 118 -10.34 4.56 5.42
C ALA A 118 -9.80 4.48 3.97
N TRP A 119 -8.83 3.60 3.72
CA TRP A 119 -8.34 3.32 2.36
C TRP A 119 -9.40 2.67 1.46
N GLN A 120 -10.19 1.75 1.99
CA GLN A 120 -11.30 1.17 1.24
C GLN A 120 -12.37 2.21 0.92
N ALA A 121 -12.69 3.10 1.85
CA ALA A 121 -13.60 4.23 1.60
C ALA A 121 -13.05 5.19 0.53
N ALA A 122 -11.74 5.47 0.55
CA ALA A 122 -11.07 6.25 -0.50
C ALA A 122 -11.20 5.61 -1.88
N LEU A 123 -11.03 4.29 -1.98
CA LEU A 123 -11.25 3.54 -3.21
C LEU A 123 -12.70 3.65 -3.71
N GLN A 124 -13.69 3.60 -2.82
CA GLN A 124 -15.09 3.77 -3.21
C GLN A 124 -15.36 5.18 -3.76
N ARG A 125 -14.86 6.23 -3.10
CA ARG A 125 -14.97 7.61 -3.60
C ARG A 125 -14.34 7.76 -4.98
N ALA A 126 -13.12 7.26 -5.17
CA ALA A 126 -12.43 7.29 -6.46
C ALA A 126 -13.22 6.57 -7.57
N LYS A 127 -13.81 5.41 -7.28
CA LYS A 127 -14.67 4.68 -8.23
C LYS A 127 -15.94 5.45 -8.57
N GLN A 128 -16.60 6.06 -7.59
CA GLN A 128 -17.78 6.88 -7.81
C GLN A 128 -17.46 8.09 -8.68
N HIS A 129 -16.33 8.75 -8.43
CA HIS A 129 -15.85 9.87 -9.24
C HIS A 129 -15.65 9.47 -10.71
N SER A 130 -14.97 8.35 -10.96
CA SER A 130 -14.78 7.83 -12.33
C SER A 130 -16.10 7.52 -13.02
N ARG A 131 -17.06 6.89 -12.32
CA ARG A 131 -18.40 6.62 -12.87
C ARG A 131 -19.15 7.89 -13.23
N ALA A 132 -19.11 8.89 -12.35
CA ALA A 132 -19.75 10.19 -12.58
C ALA A 132 -19.13 10.92 -13.77
N GLN A 133 -17.80 10.87 -13.91
CA GLN A 133 -17.11 11.41 -15.08
C GLN A 133 -17.59 10.72 -16.36
N TYR A 134 -17.57 9.39 -16.44
CA TYR A 134 -18.03 8.67 -17.64
C TYR A 134 -19.51 8.89 -17.97
N ALA A 135 -20.36 9.14 -16.97
CA ALA A 135 -21.77 9.47 -17.17
C ALA A 135 -21.96 10.90 -17.71
N ALA A 136 -21.09 11.85 -17.35
CA ALA A 136 -21.17 13.23 -17.83
C ALA A 136 -20.77 13.40 -19.30
N TRP A 137 -20.04 12.44 -19.87
CA TRP A 137 -19.63 12.41 -21.29
C TRP A 137 -20.61 11.64 -22.19
N ARG A 138 -21.75 11.21 -21.65
CA ARG A 138 -22.73 10.36 -22.34
C ARG A 138 -24.06 11.07 -22.46
#